data_AF-A0A6L7Z408-F1
#
_entry.id   AF-A0A6L7Z408-F1
#
_cell.length_a   1.000
_cell.length_b   1.000
_cell.length_c   1.000
_cell.angle_alpha   90.00
_cell.angle_beta   90.00
_cell.angle_gamma   90.00
#
_symmetry.space_group_name_H-M   'P 1'
#
loop_
_entity.id
_entity.type
_entity.pdbx_description
1 polymer ?
#
loop_
_entity_poly.entity_id
_entity_poly.type
_entity_poly.pdbx_seq_one_letter_code
_entity_poly.pdbx_strand_id
1 'polypeptide(L)'
;MMPFGPPDESSSAMNEIIDLSMNEGEAPPRQCLRVLERIGPTILRKYADPAPLEEAYAAYLGIAPANVLATTGADDAIDRVMRAFLAPGREMVFPTPTFEMVPRCAQMARGDIVPVEYEWGTLPHDEILAAVNDRTGLVAVLTPDNPTGRAFSTRSLLRLAAALPPEVTLMADLAYAEFADEDPTGALLEVPRAIMIRTLSKAWGLAGLRVGFAVGTRERIDVLRRFGGPYALTGPSIAIALDRLGNGVGEMRGFVEFVRTRRERLASVIRTAGGMPEPSQTNFVLASFPDARWIVRGMAAQGVLVRHFAHLPEYVRITVPRDDAEFRRVARALECLDRPEAVLFDMDGVLADVRRSYREAIAQTCASFGVEVGHAGIGAAKAAGHANDDWSVTYSLVAAAGVEAPFEEVKRRFERLYQGDDREAGLRRHETLIPDRALLEDLARSYRLGIVTGRPRRDAERFLREQGVRGLFSAVVCREDGPLKPNPEPVRIALKLLEARTAWLLGDTPDDVRAAAGAGVVPVGV
;
A
#
# COMPACT_ATOMS: atom_id res chain seq x y z
N MET A 1 -7.02 -3.10 -11.17
CA MET A 1 -6.72 -2.06 -10.18
C MET A 1 -8.03 -1.38 -9.82
N MET A 2 -8.61 -1.69 -8.65
CA MET A 2 -9.69 -0.86 -8.11
C MET A 2 -9.02 0.43 -7.58
N PRO A 3 -9.46 1.63 -7.97
CA PRO A 3 -8.97 2.85 -7.35
C PRO A 3 -9.54 2.93 -5.93
N PHE A 4 -8.66 3.00 -4.93
CA PHE A 4 -9.04 3.55 -3.63
C PHE A 4 -9.33 5.04 -3.86
N GLY A 5 -10.56 5.48 -3.61
CA GLY A 5 -10.92 6.89 -3.64
C GLY A 5 -10.18 7.66 -2.54
N PRO A 6 -9.88 8.95 -2.74
CA PRO A 6 -9.25 9.77 -1.70
C PRO A 6 -10.16 9.84 -0.46
N PRO A 7 -9.62 9.80 0.77
CA PRO A 7 -10.40 9.99 1.98
C PRO A 7 -10.95 11.42 2.08
N ASP A 8 -12.14 11.54 2.67
CA ASP A 8 -12.90 12.77 2.88
C ASP A 8 -12.11 13.78 3.75
N GLU A 9 -12.04 15.05 3.33
CA GLU A 9 -11.14 16.09 3.87
C GLU A 9 -11.52 16.63 5.27
N SER A 10 -12.49 16.02 5.96
CA SER A 10 -12.98 16.54 7.25
C SER A 10 -12.57 15.70 8.46
N SER A 11 -11.26 15.55 8.73
CA SER A 11 -10.79 15.38 10.12
C SER A 11 -9.36 15.91 10.28
N SER A 12 -9.24 17.03 11.00
CA SER A 12 -8.02 17.84 11.13
C SER A 12 -6.94 17.27 12.06
N ALA A 13 -6.88 15.94 12.21
CA ALA A 13 -5.80 15.22 12.89
C ALA A 13 -5.61 13.77 12.37
N MET A 14 -6.04 13.46 11.15
CA MET A 14 -5.64 12.22 10.49
C MET A 14 -4.14 12.29 10.15
N ASN A 15 -3.36 11.36 10.71
CA ASN A 15 -1.96 11.14 10.35
C ASN A 15 -1.82 11.14 8.82
N GLU A 16 -0.98 12.04 8.28
CA GLU A 16 -0.62 12.11 6.86
C GLU A 16 -0.38 10.70 6.31
N ILE A 17 -1.07 10.30 5.24
CA ILE A 17 -0.90 8.97 4.66
C ILE A 17 0.46 8.93 3.96
N ILE A 18 1.28 7.95 4.29
CA ILE A 18 2.53 7.69 3.55
C ILE A 18 2.23 6.67 2.47
N ASP A 19 2.19 7.10 1.21
CA ASP A 19 2.11 6.17 0.07
C ASP A 19 3.50 5.73 -0.38
N LEU A 20 3.80 4.44 -0.21
CA LEU A 20 5.00 3.74 -0.66
C LEU A 20 4.65 2.60 -1.63
N SER A 21 3.44 2.63 -2.21
CA SER A 21 2.92 1.56 -3.08
C SER A 21 3.25 1.77 -4.56
N MET A 22 3.54 3.01 -4.99
CA MET A 22 3.61 3.40 -6.41
C MET A 22 5.04 3.63 -6.95
N ASN A 23 6.07 3.45 -6.13
CA ASN A 23 7.47 3.69 -6.50
C ASN A 23 7.71 5.12 -6.99
N GLU A 24 7.07 6.12 -6.39
CA GLU A 24 7.23 7.52 -6.78
C GLU A 24 8.60 8.06 -6.34
N GLY A 25 9.12 9.05 -7.08
CA GLY A 25 10.35 9.75 -6.72
C GLY A 25 10.12 10.87 -5.71
N GLU A 26 11.19 11.55 -5.33
CA GLU A 26 11.11 12.78 -4.53
C GLU A 26 10.37 13.88 -5.31
N ALA A 27 9.52 14.63 -4.61
CA ALA A 27 8.80 15.74 -5.21
C ALA A 27 9.81 16.80 -5.70
N PRO A 28 9.69 17.30 -6.94
CA PRO A 28 10.57 18.35 -7.43
C PRO A 28 10.35 19.64 -6.62
N PRO A 29 11.38 20.49 -6.50
CA PRO A 29 11.26 21.77 -5.81
C PRO A 29 10.18 22.64 -6.47
N ARG A 30 9.46 23.47 -5.68
CA ARG A 30 8.40 24.38 -6.17
C ARG A 30 8.85 25.25 -7.34
N GLN A 31 10.15 25.53 -7.40
CA GLN A 31 10.83 26.25 -8.46
C GLN A 31 10.56 25.67 -9.86
N CYS A 32 10.40 24.36 -10.01
CA CYS A 32 10.08 23.72 -11.29
C CYS A 32 8.70 24.14 -11.83
N LEU A 33 7.77 24.58 -10.98
CA LEU A 33 6.46 25.08 -11.43
C LEU A 33 6.52 26.49 -12.01
N ARG A 34 7.56 27.28 -11.71
CA ARG A 34 7.73 28.65 -12.24
C ARG A 34 7.93 28.69 -13.75
N VAL A 35 8.27 27.54 -14.35
CA VAL A 35 8.28 27.38 -15.81
C VAL A 35 6.90 27.73 -16.37
N LEU A 36 5.81 27.32 -15.72
CA LEU A 36 4.44 27.63 -16.16
C LEU A 36 4.12 29.13 -16.15
N GLU A 37 4.69 29.89 -15.21
CA GLU A 37 4.54 31.35 -15.14
C GLU A 37 5.18 32.04 -16.37
N ARG A 38 6.23 31.44 -16.94
CA ARG A 38 7.00 32.02 -18.05
C ARG A 38 6.42 31.72 -19.44
N ILE A 39 5.73 30.59 -19.64
CA ILE A 39 5.34 30.14 -21.00
C ILE A 39 3.96 30.66 -21.44
N GLY A 40 3.18 31.25 -20.52
CA GLY A 40 1.90 31.91 -20.78
C GLY A 40 0.80 30.97 -21.31
N PRO A 41 -0.45 31.45 -21.48
CA PRO A 41 -1.59 30.60 -21.84
C PRO A 41 -1.52 30.04 -23.27
N THR A 42 -0.64 30.57 -24.12
CA THR A 42 -0.48 30.10 -25.51
C THR A 42 -0.04 28.64 -25.59
N ILE A 43 0.66 28.13 -24.58
CA ILE A 43 1.08 26.72 -24.52
C ILE A 43 -0.11 25.75 -24.48
N LEU A 44 -1.28 26.19 -24.01
CA LEU A 44 -2.48 25.36 -23.89
C LEU A 44 -3.24 25.22 -25.21
N ARG A 45 -3.09 26.17 -26.14
CA ARG A 45 -3.79 26.14 -27.45
C ARG A 45 -2.98 25.52 -28.59
N LYS A 46 -1.67 25.31 -28.40
CA LYS A 46 -0.76 24.81 -29.44
C LYS A 46 -0.48 23.33 -29.22
N TYR A 47 -0.43 22.57 -30.32
CA TYR A 47 0.18 21.25 -30.31
C TYR A 47 1.68 21.38 -30.00
N ALA A 48 2.17 20.50 -29.14
CA ALA A 48 3.54 20.59 -28.63
C ALA A 48 4.52 19.82 -29.52
N ASP A 49 5.71 20.39 -29.69
CA ASP A 49 6.82 19.76 -30.40
C ASP A 49 7.75 19.05 -29.40
N PRO A 50 7.92 17.71 -29.48
CA PRO A 50 8.80 16.96 -28.59
C PRO A 50 10.29 17.09 -28.92
N ALA A 51 10.68 17.60 -30.09
CA ALA A 51 12.08 17.58 -30.54
C ALA A 51 13.06 18.22 -29.54
N PRO A 52 12.78 19.38 -28.91
CA PRO A 52 13.69 19.95 -27.90
C PRO A 52 13.89 19.03 -26.69
N LEU A 53 12.85 18.26 -26.30
CA LEU A 53 12.93 17.31 -25.19
C LEU A 53 13.75 16.07 -25.58
N GLU A 54 13.60 15.59 -26.81
CA GLU A 54 14.42 14.50 -27.35
C GLU A 54 15.91 14.90 -27.41
N GLU A 55 16.22 16.12 -27.85
CA GLU A 55 17.57 16.68 -27.87
C GLU A 55 18.17 16.79 -26.46
N ALA A 56 17.42 17.34 -25.51
CA ALA A 56 17.87 17.49 -24.13
C ALA A 56 18.13 16.14 -23.46
N TYR A 57 17.25 15.15 -23.68
CA TYR A 57 17.43 13.81 -23.12
C TYR A 57 18.57 13.04 -23.80
N ALA A 58 18.75 13.19 -25.11
CA ALA A 58 19.88 12.63 -25.83
C ALA A 58 21.21 13.22 -25.32
N ALA A 59 21.27 14.53 -25.06
CA ALA A 59 22.43 15.18 -24.45
C ALA A 59 22.72 14.65 -23.04
N TYR A 60 21.68 14.42 -22.23
CA TYR A 60 21.82 13.79 -20.91
C TYR A 60 22.43 12.39 -20.99
N LEU A 61 22.05 11.60 -22.00
CA LEU A 61 22.58 10.25 -22.24
C LEU A 61 23.91 10.23 -22.99
N GLY A 62 24.35 11.35 -23.58
CA GLY A 62 25.55 11.42 -24.41
C GLY A 62 25.42 10.75 -25.78
N ILE A 63 24.21 10.73 -26.37
CA ILE A 63 23.90 10.09 -27.66
C ILE A 63 23.30 11.09 -28.65
N ALA A 64 23.10 10.69 -29.91
CA ALA A 64 22.49 11.58 -30.90
C ALA A 64 20.96 11.68 -30.72
N PRO A 65 20.33 12.85 -30.98
CA PRO A 65 18.88 13.02 -30.86
C PRO A 65 18.05 12.05 -31.70
N ALA A 66 18.57 11.63 -32.86
CA ALA A 66 17.94 10.63 -33.72
C ALA A 66 17.78 9.24 -33.07
N ASN A 67 18.49 8.99 -31.96
CA ASN A 67 18.40 7.76 -31.18
C ASN A 67 17.35 7.83 -30.05
N VAL A 68 16.59 8.92 -29.94
CA VAL A 68 15.58 9.13 -28.88
C VAL A 68 14.22 9.43 -29.50
N LEU A 69 13.18 8.84 -28.93
CA LEU A 69 11.78 9.21 -29.13
C LEU A 69 11.17 9.56 -27.77
N ALA A 70 10.60 10.75 -27.63
CA ALA A 70 9.84 11.11 -26.44
C ALA A 70 8.42 10.51 -26.49
N THR A 71 7.95 9.98 -25.36
CA THR A 71 6.70 9.23 -25.24
C THR A 71 5.88 9.68 -24.02
N THR A 72 4.59 9.36 -24.00
CA THR A 72 3.69 9.67 -22.88
C THR A 72 3.92 8.72 -21.70
N GLY A 73 5.08 8.83 -21.07
CA GLY A 73 5.59 7.89 -20.09
C GLY A 73 6.20 6.65 -20.76
N ALA A 74 6.79 5.78 -19.94
CA ALA A 74 7.34 4.50 -20.41
C ALA A 74 6.27 3.57 -20.99
N ASP A 75 5.03 3.63 -20.48
CA ASP A 75 3.93 2.78 -20.95
C ASP A 75 3.61 3.00 -22.45
N ASP A 76 3.64 4.24 -22.93
CA ASP A 76 3.47 4.55 -24.37
C ASP A 76 4.64 3.99 -25.21
N ALA A 77 5.87 4.04 -24.69
CA ALA A 77 7.01 3.43 -25.37
C ALA A 77 6.88 1.90 -25.45
N ILE A 78 6.45 1.25 -24.36
CA ILE A 78 6.18 -0.20 -24.32
C ILE A 78 5.07 -0.55 -25.32
N ASP A 79 3.94 0.16 -25.32
CA ASP A 79 2.82 -0.09 -26.26
C ASP A 79 3.28 0.05 -27.73
N ARG A 80 4.06 1.07 -28.06
CA ARG A 80 4.64 1.25 -29.41
C ARG A 80 5.53 0.09 -29.82
N VAL A 81 6.38 -0.41 -28.91
CA VAL A 81 7.23 -1.58 -29.17
C VAL A 81 6.36 -2.82 -29.45
N MET A 82 5.35 -3.07 -28.61
CA MET A 82 4.46 -4.22 -28.80
C MET A 82 3.74 -4.15 -30.15
N ARG A 83 3.19 -2.99 -30.52
CA ARG A 83 2.51 -2.81 -31.82
C ARG A 83 3.43 -2.91 -33.03
N ALA A 84 4.71 -2.55 -32.86
CA ALA A 84 5.67 -2.57 -33.95
C ALA A 84 6.18 -3.99 -34.27
N PHE A 85 6.27 -4.86 -33.26
CA PHE A 85 6.95 -6.16 -33.41
C PHE A 85 6.07 -7.38 -33.13
N LEU A 86 4.83 -7.17 -32.66
CA LEU A 86 3.85 -8.23 -32.44
C LEU A 86 2.63 -8.05 -33.35
N ALA A 87 2.00 -9.18 -33.65
CA ALA A 87 0.79 -9.33 -34.43
C ALA A 87 0.22 -10.73 -34.12
N PRO A 88 -1.02 -11.06 -34.55
CA PRO A 88 -1.52 -12.42 -34.42
C PRO A 88 -0.55 -13.46 -34.98
N GLY A 89 -0.21 -14.46 -34.18
CA GLY A 89 0.77 -15.51 -34.52
C GLY A 89 2.24 -15.13 -34.30
N ARG A 90 2.54 -13.93 -33.80
CA ARG A 90 3.85 -13.54 -33.26
C ARG A 90 3.80 -13.53 -31.74
N GLU A 91 4.91 -13.92 -31.11
CA GLU A 91 4.99 -14.04 -29.67
C GLU A 91 6.11 -13.21 -29.05
N MET A 92 5.90 -12.82 -27.78
CA MET A 92 6.88 -12.19 -26.92
C MET A 92 7.33 -13.16 -25.83
N VAL A 93 8.64 -13.38 -25.72
CA VAL A 93 9.28 -14.15 -24.65
C VAL A 93 9.80 -13.18 -23.58
N PHE A 94 9.56 -13.46 -22.30
CA PHE A 94 10.03 -12.59 -21.20
C PHE A 94 10.14 -13.35 -19.87
N PRO A 95 11.10 -13.02 -18.99
CA PRO A 95 11.15 -13.54 -17.63
C PRO A 95 9.92 -13.11 -16.80
N THR A 96 9.37 -14.01 -15.98
CA THR A 96 8.27 -13.73 -15.04
C THR A 96 8.71 -13.97 -13.59
N PRO A 97 8.26 -13.18 -12.60
CA PRO A 97 7.33 -12.03 -12.69
C PRO A 97 7.96 -10.82 -13.39
N THR A 98 7.11 -9.89 -13.85
CA THR A 98 7.53 -8.65 -14.51
C THR A 98 6.49 -7.55 -14.31
N PHE A 99 6.73 -6.36 -14.89
CA PHE A 99 5.83 -5.24 -14.80
C PHE A 99 4.54 -5.52 -15.58
N GLU A 100 3.39 -5.38 -14.92
CA GLU A 100 2.08 -5.82 -15.43
C GLU A 100 1.68 -5.23 -16.80
N MET A 101 2.24 -4.07 -17.18
CA MET A 101 1.96 -3.45 -18.47
C MET A 101 2.66 -4.16 -19.64
N VAL A 102 3.76 -4.88 -19.41
CA VAL A 102 4.50 -5.59 -20.48
C VAL A 102 3.63 -6.68 -21.13
N PRO A 103 3.15 -7.71 -20.40
CA PRO A 103 2.27 -8.71 -21.00
C PRO A 103 0.93 -8.12 -21.43
N ARG A 104 0.42 -7.09 -20.74
CA ARG A 104 -0.84 -6.44 -21.10
C ARG A 104 -0.77 -5.73 -22.45
N CYS A 105 0.30 -4.98 -22.72
CA CYS A 105 0.51 -4.32 -24.01
C CYS A 105 0.73 -5.34 -25.13
N ALA A 106 1.42 -6.45 -24.87
CA ALA A 106 1.58 -7.53 -25.85
C ALA A 106 0.22 -8.13 -26.25
N GLN A 107 -0.64 -8.41 -25.27
CA GLN A 107 -2.01 -8.88 -25.50
C GLN A 107 -2.87 -7.85 -26.24
N MET A 108 -2.73 -6.55 -25.93
CA MET A 108 -3.42 -5.47 -26.66
C MET A 108 -2.99 -5.39 -28.12
N ALA A 109 -1.73 -5.72 -28.43
CA ALA A 109 -1.21 -5.87 -29.79
C ALA A 109 -1.60 -7.20 -30.45
N ARG A 110 -2.36 -8.07 -29.75
CA ARG A 110 -2.75 -9.43 -30.19
C ARG A 110 -1.54 -10.35 -30.42
N GLY A 111 -0.41 -10.07 -29.78
CA GLY A 111 0.71 -10.99 -29.70
C GLY A 111 0.47 -12.05 -28.64
N ASP A 112 0.97 -13.25 -28.89
CA ASP A 112 1.02 -14.30 -27.88
C ASP A 112 2.12 -13.98 -26.85
N ILE A 113 1.95 -14.45 -25.62
CA ILE A 113 2.91 -14.23 -24.53
C ILE A 113 3.49 -15.57 -24.08
N VAL A 114 4.81 -15.61 -23.94
CA VAL A 114 5.57 -16.79 -23.49
C VAL A 114 6.37 -16.39 -22.24
N PRO A 115 5.78 -16.52 -21.04
CA PRO A 115 6.49 -16.25 -19.80
C PRO A 115 7.55 -17.33 -19.54
N VAL A 116 8.72 -16.90 -19.06
CA VAL A 116 9.83 -17.77 -18.65
C VAL A 116 10.00 -17.66 -17.14
N GLU A 117 9.65 -18.71 -16.42
CA GLU A 117 9.90 -18.80 -14.98
C GLU A 117 11.40 -18.98 -14.73
N TYR A 118 11.91 -18.35 -13.67
CA TYR A 118 13.32 -18.44 -13.33
C TYR A 118 13.57 -18.23 -11.84
N GLU A 119 14.71 -18.73 -11.37
CA GLU A 119 15.23 -18.42 -10.05
C GLU A 119 15.83 -17.02 -10.04
N TRP A 120 15.33 -16.15 -9.17
CA TRP A 120 15.69 -14.74 -9.16
C TRP A 120 17.15 -14.53 -8.76
N GLY A 121 17.96 -14.10 -9.71
CA GLY A 121 19.35 -13.70 -9.43
C GLY A 121 20.14 -13.40 -10.69
N THR A 122 20.07 -14.29 -11.67
CA THR A 122 20.74 -14.09 -12.97
C THR A 122 19.72 -14.09 -14.09
N LEU A 123 20.07 -13.48 -15.22
CA LEU A 123 19.22 -13.48 -16.41
C LEU A 123 19.10 -14.92 -16.93
N PRO A 124 17.88 -15.48 -17.09
CA PRO A 124 17.67 -16.87 -17.49
C PRO A 124 17.90 -17.04 -19.01
N HIS A 125 19.16 -17.03 -19.43
CA HIS A 125 19.49 -17.05 -20.87
C HIS A 125 19.03 -18.35 -21.52
N ASP A 126 19.30 -19.49 -20.89
CA ASP A 126 19.06 -20.79 -21.49
C ASP A 126 17.55 -21.03 -21.63
N GLU A 127 16.77 -20.62 -20.63
CA GLU A 127 15.32 -20.73 -20.63
C GLU A 127 14.69 -19.75 -21.64
N ILE A 128 15.20 -18.52 -21.76
CA ILE A 128 14.75 -17.59 -22.80
C ILE A 128 15.06 -18.17 -24.19
N LEU A 129 16.28 -18.62 -24.43
CA LEU A 129 16.70 -19.14 -25.73
C LEU A 129 15.96 -20.43 -26.11
N ALA A 130 15.62 -21.27 -25.14
CA ALA A 130 14.80 -22.46 -25.35
C ALA A 130 13.34 -22.13 -25.73
N ALA A 131 12.82 -21.00 -25.26
CA ALA A 131 11.47 -20.54 -25.59
C ALA A 131 11.40 -19.83 -26.95
N VAL A 132 12.51 -19.27 -27.44
CA VAL A 132 12.60 -18.58 -28.73
C VAL A 132 12.39 -19.58 -29.89
N ASN A 133 11.49 -19.23 -30.81
CA ASN A 133 11.20 -19.98 -32.04
C ASN A 133 10.86 -19.03 -33.20
N ASP A 134 10.50 -19.58 -34.37
CA ASP A 134 10.21 -18.82 -35.59
C ASP A 134 9.07 -17.79 -35.44
N ARG A 135 8.18 -17.95 -34.44
CA ARG A 135 7.11 -16.99 -34.12
C ARG A 135 7.57 -15.85 -33.22
N THR A 136 8.70 -16.00 -32.53
CA THR A 136 9.19 -14.99 -31.60
C THR A 136 9.58 -13.72 -32.34
N GLY A 137 8.94 -12.60 -31.99
CA GLY A 137 9.26 -11.28 -32.54
C GLY A 137 9.95 -10.36 -31.56
N LEU A 138 9.80 -10.65 -30.27
CA LEU A 138 10.26 -9.80 -29.20
C LEU A 138 10.73 -10.64 -28.02
N VAL A 139 11.88 -10.27 -27.48
CA VAL A 139 12.30 -10.67 -26.13
C VAL A 139 12.29 -9.43 -25.27
N ALA A 140 11.56 -9.45 -24.16
CA ALA A 140 11.46 -8.34 -23.22
C ALA A 140 12.19 -8.67 -21.92
N VAL A 141 13.09 -7.78 -21.50
CA VAL A 141 13.85 -7.88 -20.25
C VAL A 141 13.74 -6.57 -19.50
N LEU A 142 13.41 -6.64 -18.21
CA LEU A 142 13.39 -5.49 -17.32
C LEU A 142 14.65 -5.51 -16.46
N THR A 143 15.35 -4.39 -16.35
CA THR A 143 16.55 -4.29 -15.51
C THR A 143 16.88 -2.86 -15.11
N PRO A 144 16.89 -2.53 -13.80
CA PRO A 144 16.38 -3.33 -12.70
C PRO A 144 14.89 -3.70 -12.84
N ASP A 145 14.52 -4.92 -12.45
CA ASP A 145 13.18 -5.48 -12.62
C ASP A 145 12.17 -4.94 -11.60
N ASN A 146 10.91 -4.85 -12.03
CA ASN A 146 9.75 -4.61 -11.20
C ASN A 146 8.76 -5.78 -11.40
N PRO A 147 8.49 -6.60 -10.37
CA PRO A 147 8.57 -6.25 -8.95
C PRO A 147 9.82 -6.73 -8.21
N THR A 148 10.72 -7.53 -8.78
CA THR A 148 11.75 -8.23 -7.99
C THR A 148 12.87 -7.33 -7.47
N GLY A 149 13.15 -6.22 -8.15
CA GLY A 149 14.27 -5.33 -7.87
C GLY A 149 15.60 -5.80 -8.45
N ARG A 150 15.67 -7.00 -9.03
CA ARG A 150 16.90 -7.60 -9.56
C ARG A 150 17.42 -6.84 -10.77
N ALA A 151 18.73 -6.61 -10.81
CA ALA A 151 19.40 -6.02 -11.97
C ALA A 151 20.26 -7.07 -12.68
N PHE A 152 20.24 -7.06 -14.01
CA PHE A 152 21.09 -7.87 -14.85
C PHE A 152 22.23 -7.01 -15.40
N SER A 153 23.44 -7.58 -15.45
CA SER A 153 24.62 -6.85 -15.92
C SER A 153 24.54 -6.55 -17.42
N THR A 154 25.22 -5.48 -17.84
CA THR A 154 25.35 -5.08 -19.24
C THR A 154 25.90 -6.23 -20.09
N ARG A 155 26.93 -6.92 -19.57
CA ARG A 155 27.52 -8.10 -20.22
C ARG A 155 26.48 -9.21 -20.45
N SER A 156 25.60 -9.44 -19.48
CA SER A 156 24.53 -10.43 -19.58
C SER A 156 23.55 -10.08 -20.70
N LEU A 157 23.11 -8.83 -20.76
CA LEU A 157 22.20 -8.35 -21.81
C LEU A 157 22.82 -8.45 -23.21
N LEU A 158 24.09 -8.09 -23.36
CA LEU A 158 24.80 -8.21 -24.63
C LEU A 158 24.98 -9.67 -25.07
N ARG A 159 25.23 -10.59 -24.14
CA ARG A 159 25.30 -12.03 -24.43
C ARG A 159 23.97 -12.57 -24.92
N LEU A 160 22.88 -12.22 -24.24
CA LEU A 160 21.53 -12.57 -24.69
C LEU A 160 21.29 -11.98 -26.08
N ALA A 161 21.52 -10.67 -26.27
CA ALA A 161 21.33 -10.00 -27.54
C ALA A 161 22.08 -10.69 -28.68
N ALA A 162 23.34 -11.10 -28.47
CA ALA A 162 24.14 -11.79 -29.47
C ALA A 162 23.65 -13.21 -29.80
N ALA A 163 23.03 -13.90 -28.83
CA ALA A 163 22.50 -15.26 -29.01
C ALA A 163 21.11 -15.29 -29.67
N LEU A 164 20.37 -14.17 -29.65
CA LEU A 164 19.05 -14.10 -30.28
C LEU A 164 19.14 -14.18 -31.82
N PRO A 165 18.15 -14.80 -32.48
CA PRO A 165 18.04 -14.76 -33.94
C PRO A 165 18.01 -13.32 -34.49
N PRO A 166 18.53 -13.06 -35.70
CA PRO A 166 18.63 -11.73 -36.29
C PRO A 166 17.34 -10.90 -36.31
N GLU A 167 16.21 -11.57 -36.48
CA GLU A 167 14.86 -11.04 -36.60
C GLU A 167 14.18 -10.72 -35.25
N VAL A 168 14.73 -11.20 -34.13
CA VAL A 168 14.14 -11.01 -32.80
C VAL A 168 14.61 -9.69 -32.19
N THR A 169 13.67 -8.78 -31.93
CA THR A 169 13.95 -7.52 -31.24
C THR A 169 14.19 -7.78 -29.75
N LEU A 170 15.17 -7.09 -29.15
CA LEU A 170 15.37 -7.07 -27.70
C LEU A 170 14.82 -5.76 -27.14
N MET A 171 13.81 -5.82 -26.28
CA MET A 171 13.38 -4.68 -25.48
C MET A 171 14.01 -4.77 -24.08
N ALA A 172 14.75 -3.74 -23.69
CA ALA A 172 15.25 -3.56 -22.33
C ALA A 172 14.49 -2.42 -21.65
N ASP A 173 13.61 -2.71 -20.70
CA ASP A 173 13.00 -1.65 -19.90
C ASP A 173 13.94 -1.28 -18.73
N LEU A 174 14.41 -0.03 -18.81
CA LEU A 174 15.42 0.58 -17.96
C LEU A 174 14.81 1.70 -17.11
N ALA A 175 13.53 1.59 -16.73
CA ALA A 175 12.83 2.60 -15.92
C ALA A 175 13.48 2.91 -14.55
N TYR A 176 14.37 2.04 -14.08
CA TYR A 176 15.11 2.18 -12.83
C TYR A 176 16.64 2.32 -13.01
N ALA A 177 17.12 2.52 -14.24
CA ALA A 177 18.55 2.54 -14.53
C ALA A 177 19.34 3.61 -13.76
N GLU A 178 18.74 4.75 -13.43
CA GLU A 178 19.39 5.78 -12.61
C GLU A 178 19.79 5.28 -11.21
N PHE A 179 19.08 4.27 -10.66
CA PHE A 179 19.38 3.68 -9.35
C PHE A 179 20.38 2.50 -9.41
N ALA A 180 20.64 1.99 -10.61
CA ALA A 180 21.45 0.80 -10.86
C ALA A 180 22.95 1.09 -10.76
N ASP A 181 23.74 0.03 -10.58
CA ASP A 181 25.20 0.10 -10.60
C ASP A 181 25.73 0.26 -12.04
N GLU A 182 25.00 -0.28 -13.02
CA GLU A 182 25.34 -0.21 -14.44
C GLU A 182 24.16 0.38 -15.24
N ASP A 183 24.48 1.28 -16.18
CA ASP A 183 23.53 1.73 -17.19
C ASP A 183 23.91 1.11 -18.56
N PRO A 184 23.13 0.12 -19.05
CA PRO A 184 23.47 -0.61 -20.26
C PRO A 184 23.18 0.17 -21.55
N THR A 185 22.64 1.39 -21.47
CA THR A 185 22.11 2.13 -22.63
C THR A 185 23.14 2.34 -23.73
N GLY A 186 24.34 2.80 -23.39
CA GLY A 186 25.40 3.04 -24.38
C GLY A 186 25.81 1.76 -25.09
N ALA A 187 25.95 0.65 -24.36
CA ALA A 187 26.34 -0.63 -24.94
C ALA A 187 25.23 -1.29 -25.76
N LEU A 188 23.98 -1.18 -25.32
CA LEU A 188 22.82 -1.70 -26.06
C LEU A 188 22.50 -0.86 -27.31
N LEU A 189 22.92 0.41 -27.37
CA LEU A 189 22.76 1.22 -28.58
C LEU A 189 23.55 0.66 -29.77
N GLU A 190 24.66 -0.05 -29.49
CA GLU A 190 25.46 -0.76 -30.50
C GLU A 190 24.79 -2.04 -31.02
N VAL A 191 23.68 -2.47 -30.41
CA VAL A 191 22.87 -3.61 -30.85
C VAL A 191 21.73 -3.08 -31.74
N PRO A 192 21.75 -3.29 -33.08
CA PRO A 192 20.81 -2.64 -34.00
C PRO A 192 19.32 -2.97 -33.80
N ARG A 193 19.05 -4.05 -33.06
CA ARG A 193 17.71 -4.54 -32.73
C ARG A 193 17.32 -4.37 -31.26
N ALA A 194 18.15 -3.68 -30.48
CA ALA A 194 17.80 -3.33 -29.11
C ALA A 194 17.00 -2.03 -29.06
N ILE A 195 16.01 -2.01 -28.18
CA ILE A 195 15.22 -0.83 -27.84
C ILE A 195 15.22 -0.73 -26.32
N MET A 196 15.58 0.42 -25.79
CA MET A 196 15.57 0.67 -24.35
C MET A 196 14.43 1.61 -23.99
N ILE A 197 13.76 1.33 -22.87
CA ILE A 197 12.67 2.17 -22.35
C ILE A 197 13.17 2.94 -21.13
N ARG A 198 12.87 4.24 -21.09
CA ARG A 198 13.29 5.15 -20.01
C ARG A 198 12.13 6.02 -19.53
N THR A 199 12.25 6.58 -18.32
CA THR A 199 11.22 7.46 -17.76
C THR A 199 11.75 8.56 -16.86
N LEU A 200 11.03 9.69 -16.80
CA LEU A 200 11.22 10.70 -15.77
C LEU A 200 10.34 10.47 -14.53
N SER A 201 9.61 9.35 -14.46
CA SER A 201 8.64 9.11 -13.38
C SER A 201 9.28 8.76 -12.04
N LYS A 202 10.48 8.18 -12.06
CA LYS A 202 11.12 7.54 -10.90
C LYS A 202 12.20 8.47 -10.31
N ALA A 203 13.46 8.29 -10.69
CA ALA A 203 14.57 9.10 -10.17
C ALA A 203 14.37 10.62 -10.32
N TRP A 204 13.69 11.04 -11.39
CA TRP A 204 13.45 12.45 -11.67
C TRP A 204 12.23 13.07 -10.95
N GLY A 205 11.38 12.25 -10.31
CA GLY A 205 10.21 12.74 -9.55
C GLY A 205 9.04 13.28 -10.38
N LEU A 206 9.00 13.01 -11.69
CA LEU A 206 8.04 13.62 -12.62
C LEU A 206 6.92 12.66 -13.07
N ALA A 207 6.49 11.75 -12.19
CA ALA A 207 5.48 10.73 -12.53
C ALA A 207 4.18 11.35 -13.08
N GLY A 208 3.72 12.44 -12.50
CA GLY A 208 2.51 13.16 -12.91
C GLY A 208 2.59 13.83 -14.29
N LEU A 209 3.80 14.06 -14.83
CA LEU A 209 3.95 14.71 -16.15
C LEU A 209 3.77 13.74 -17.32
N ARG A 210 3.82 12.43 -17.05
CA ARG A 210 3.73 11.38 -18.07
C ARG A 210 4.77 11.55 -19.18
N VAL A 211 6.05 11.66 -18.80
CA VAL A 211 7.18 11.78 -19.74
C VAL A 211 8.07 10.54 -19.68
N GLY A 212 8.31 9.92 -20.82
CA GLY A 212 9.22 8.81 -21.00
C GLY A 212 9.90 8.85 -22.36
N PHE A 213 10.72 7.84 -22.62
CA PHE A 213 11.49 7.76 -23.85
C PHE A 213 11.64 6.32 -24.32
N ALA A 214 11.65 6.14 -25.64
CA ALA A 214 12.29 5.00 -26.28
C ALA A 214 13.67 5.43 -26.79
N VAL A 215 14.67 4.61 -26.57
CA VAL A 215 16.05 4.80 -27.03
C VAL A 215 16.42 3.62 -27.91
N GLY A 216 17.15 3.85 -29.00
CA GLY A 216 17.56 2.78 -29.91
C GLY A 216 18.28 3.36 -31.13
N THR A 217 18.64 2.52 -32.10
CA THR A 217 19.16 3.03 -33.37
C THR A 217 18.12 3.90 -34.06
N ARG A 218 18.58 4.85 -34.89
CA ARG A 218 17.69 5.70 -35.70
C ARG A 218 16.61 4.89 -36.42
N GLU A 219 16.98 3.75 -37.00
CA GLU A 219 16.07 2.86 -37.72
C GLU A 219 14.95 2.34 -36.82
N ARG A 220 15.26 1.95 -35.57
CA ARG A 220 14.26 1.49 -34.61
C ARG A 220 13.36 2.62 -34.13
N ILE A 221 13.95 3.79 -33.86
CA ILE A 221 13.21 4.99 -33.46
C ILE A 221 12.25 5.45 -34.57
N ASP A 222 12.69 5.44 -35.83
CA ASP A 222 11.87 5.80 -36.99
C ASP A 222 10.69 4.83 -37.20
N VAL A 223 10.83 3.56 -36.80
CA VAL A 223 9.71 2.60 -36.74
C VAL A 223 8.74 3.00 -35.63
N LEU A 224 9.21 3.19 -34.39
CA LEU A 224 8.34 3.50 -33.24
C LEU A 224 7.58 4.82 -33.37
N ARG A 225 8.15 5.81 -34.08
CA ARG A 225 7.46 7.07 -34.41
C ARG A 225 6.13 6.85 -35.14
N ARG A 226 5.99 5.77 -35.92
CA ARG A 226 4.78 5.45 -36.70
C ARG A 226 3.66 4.82 -35.88
N PHE A 227 3.95 4.36 -34.66
CA PHE A 227 3.03 3.55 -33.85
C PHE A 227 2.34 4.32 -32.71
N GLY A 228 2.34 5.65 -32.73
CA GLY A 228 1.52 6.41 -31.80
C GLY A 228 1.07 7.77 -32.33
N GLY A 229 0.34 8.50 -31.49
CA GLY A 229 -0.33 9.74 -31.89
C GLY A 229 0.66 10.86 -32.29
N PRO A 230 0.26 11.77 -33.21
CA PRO A 230 1.11 12.86 -33.69
C PRO A 230 1.47 13.87 -32.59
N TYR A 231 0.68 13.95 -31.52
CA TYR A 231 0.84 14.90 -30.41
C TYR A 231 0.68 14.20 -29.07
N ALA A 232 1.54 13.24 -28.78
CA ALA A 232 1.43 12.38 -27.59
C ALA A 232 1.68 13.13 -26.27
N LEU A 233 2.56 14.13 -26.29
CA LEU A 233 2.98 14.89 -25.11
C LEU A 233 2.31 16.26 -25.03
N THR A 234 2.07 16.72 -23.79
CA THR A 234 1.51 18.06 -23.55
C THR A 234 2.62 19.11 -23.48
N GLY A 235 2.32 20.34 -23.90
CA GLY A 235 3.24 21.46 -23.80
C GLY A 235 3.75 21.70 -22.38
N PRO A 236 2.87 21.77 -21.35
CA PRO A 236 3.29 21.90 -19.96
C PRO A 236 4.25 20.80 -19.49
N SER A 237 3.98 19.53 -19.84
CA SER A 237 4.86 18.41 -19.50
C SER A 237 6.26 18.57 -20.11
N ILE A 238 6.32 18.95 -21.40
CA ILE A 238 7.60 19.17 -22.09
C ILE A 238 8.37 20.32 -21.44
N ALA A 239 7.72 21.44 -21.17
CA ALA A 239 8.38 22.62 -20.62
C ALA A 239 8.97 22.36 -19.22
N ILE A 240 8.24 21.70 -18.33
CA ILE A 240 8.74 21.35 -16.99
C ILE A 240 9.84 20.29 -17.08
N ALA A 241 9.69 19.28 -17.94
CA ALA A 241 10.71 18.25 -18.13
C ALA A 241 12.04 18.83 -18.66
N LEU A 242 11.97 19.78 -19.60
CA LEU A 242 13.15 20.49 -20.11
C LEU A 242 13.89 21.26 -19.01
N ASP A 243 13.17 22.01 -18.18
CA ASP A 243 13.77 22.72 -17.05
C ASP A 243 14.43 21.76 -16.08
N ARG A 244 13.77 20.64 -15.76
CA ARG A 244 14.31 19.63 -14.86
C ARG A 244 15.55 18.95 -15.44
N LEU A 245 15.57 18.61 -16.72
CA LEU A 245 16.75 18.02 -17.37
C LEU A 245 17.94 19.00 -17.40
N GLY A 246 17.68 20.30 -17.61
CA GLY A 246 18.72 21.33 -17.63
C GLY A 246 19.28 21.69 -16.25
N ASN A 247 18.43 21.73 -15.22
CA ASN A 247 18.77 22.30 -13.91
C ASN A 247 18.75 21.30 -12.75
N GLY A 248 18.12 20.13 -12.92
CA GLY A 248 17.81 19.19 -11.85
C GLY A 248 18.71 17.95 -11.75
N VAL A 249 19.74 17.80 -12.59
CA VAL A 249 20.62 16.62 -12.59
C VAL A 249 21.30 16.41 -11.24
N GLY A 250 21.79 17.47 -10.61
CA GLY A 250 22.47 17.39 -9.31
C GLY A 250 21.53 16.92 -8.20
N GLU A 251 20.32 17.45 -8.15
CA GLU A 251 19.29 17.02 -7.20
C GLU A 251 18.87 15.57 -7.43
N MET A 252 18.62 15.18 -8.69
CA MET A 252 18.31 13.79 -9.04
C MET A 252 19.40 12.83 -8.58
N ARG A 253 20.68 13.16 -8.81
CA ARG A 253 21.81 12.34 -8.33
C ARG A 253 21.86 12.26 -6.81
N GLY A 254 21.60 13.36 -6.11
CA GLY A 254 21.49 13.39 -4.66
C GLY A 254 20.38 12.46 -4.14
N PHE A 255 19.21 12.48 -4.77
CA PHE A 255 18.10 11.58 -4.47
C PHE A 255 18.44 10.11 -4.74
N VAL A 256 19.09 9.81 -5.88
CA VAL A 256 19.55 8.46 -6.19
C VAL A 256 20.49 7.92 -5.10
N GLU A 257 21.48 8.71 -4.69
CA GLU A 257 22.43 8.31 -3.64
C GLU A 257 21.73 8.12 -2.28
N PHE A 258 20.81 9.03 -1.95
CA PHE A 258 19.94 8.90 -0.78
C PHE A 258 19.19 7.57 -0.78
N VAL A 259 18.57 7.19 -1.92
CA VAL A 259 17.82 5.95 -2.07
C VAL A 259 18.73 4.73 -1.96
N ARG A 260 19.89 4.73 -2.64
CA ARG A 260 20.84 3.61 -2.62
C ARG A 260 21.30 3.29 -1.21
N THR A 261 21.69 4.31 -0.44
CA THR A 261 22.14 4.14 0.95
C THR A 261 21.03 3.66 1.89
N ARG A 262 19.79 4.12 1.67
CA ARG A 262 18.64 3.79 2.53
C ARG A 262 17.91 2.50 2.15
N ARG A 263 18.11 1.99 0.95
CA ARG A 263 17.56 0.71 0.50
C ARG A 263 18.02 -0.45 1.37
N GLU A 264 19.32 -0.49 1.73
CA GLU A 264 19.83 -1.50 2.66
C GLU A 264 19.27 -1.31 4.09
N ARG A 265 19.12 -0.06 4.53
CA ARG A 265 18.48 0.23 5.82
C ARG A 265 17.04 -0.29 5.87
N LEU A 266 16.27 -0.11 4.79
CA LEU A 266 14.92 -0.67 4.68
C LEU A 266 14.94 -2.19 4.69
N ALA A 267 15.85 -2.84 3.95
CA ALA A 267 16.01 -4.29 3.98
C ALA A 267 16.33 -4.81 5.39
N SER A 268 17.18 -4.12 6.15
CA SER A 268 17.48 -4.46 7.54
C SER A 268 16.25 -4.35 8.46
N VAL A 269 15.46 -3.28 8.32
CA VAL A 269 14.19 -3.12 9.04
C VAL A 269 13.22 -4.26 8.73
N ILE A 270 13.07 -4.62 7.46
CA ILE A 270 12.23 -5.74 7.02
C ILE A 270 12.69 -7.06 7.66
N ARG A 271 14.01 -7.35 7.65
CA ARG A 271 14.58 -8.55 8.28
C ARG A 271 14.30 -8.61 9.78
N THR A 272 14.38 -7.46 10.44
CA THR A 272 14.14 -7.36 11.89
C THR A 272 12.67 -7.66 12.23
N ALA A 273 11.75 -7.34 11.32
CA ALA A 273 10.32 -7.62 11.43
C ALA A 273 9.91 -8.98 10.82
N GLY A 274 10.84 -9.93 10.70
CA GLY A 274 10.56 -11.30 10.26
C GLY A 274 10.34 -11.47 8.75
N GLY A 275 10.55 -10.44 7.94
CA GLY A 275 10.49 -10.52 6.47
C GLY A 275 11.81 -10.95 5.84
N MET A 276 11.74 -11.45 4.60
CA MET A 276 12.92 -11.79 3.80
C MET A 276 12.99 -10.87 2.58
N PRO A 277 13.84 -9.83 2.61
CA PRO A 277 13.95 -8.88 1.50
C PRO A 277 14.80 -9.45 0.35
N GLU A 278 14.38 -9.14 -0.87
CA GLU A 278 15.14 -9.38 -2.08
C GLU A 278 16.21 -8.30 -2.29
N PRO A 279 17.39 -8.67 -2.84
CA PRO A 279 18.35 -7.71 -3.39
C PRO A 279 17.68 -6.80 -4.43
N SER A 280 17.89 -5.49 -4.28
CA SER A 280 17.27 -4.50 -5.16
C SER A 280 18.27 -3.48 -5.65
N GLN A 281 18.12 -3.08 -6.91
CA GLN A 281 18.74 -1.88 -7.49
C GLN A 281 17.70 -0.85 -7.95
N THR A 282 16.48 -0.89 -7.42
CA THR A 282 15.41 0.08 -7.71
C THR A 282 15.28 1.10 -6.57
N ASN A 283 14.20 1.88 -6.56
CA ASN A 283 13.79 2.71 -5.42
C ASN A 283 12.83 2.02 -4.45
N PHE A 284 12.76 0.69 -4.47
CA PHE A 284 11.93 -0.10 -3.58
C PHE A 284 12.65 -1.38 -3.15
N VAL A 285 12.08 -2.07 -2.16
CA VAL A 285 12.46 -3.43 -1.77
C VAL A 285 11.22 -4.33 -1.88
N LEU A 286 11.36 -5.47 -2.53
CA LEU A 286 10.38 -6.56 -2.48
C LEU A 286 10.78 -7.48 -1.33
N ALA A 287 9.83 -7.95 -0.53
CA ALA A 287 10.11 -8.88 0.55
C ALA A 287 8.98 -9.87 0.75
N SER A 288 9.32 -11.13 1.02
CA SER A 288 8.33 -12.13 1.43
C SER A 288 8.10 -12.08 2.92
N PHE A 289 6.86 -12.34 3.34
CA PHE A 289 6.46 -12.45 4.74
C PHE A 289 5.60 -13.71 4.93
N PRO A 290 5.60 -14.33 6.12
CA PRO A 290 4.72 -15.47 6.42
C PRO A 290 3.23 -15.18 6.15
N ASP A 291 2.79 -13.95 6.45
CA ASP A 291 1.47 -13.44 6.05
C ASP A 291 1.60 -12.03 5.48
N ALA A 292 1.81 -11.94 4.16
CA ALA A 292 1.87 -10.65 3.46
C ALA A 292 0.55 -9.86 3.52
N ARG A 293 -0.60 -10.53 3.67
CA ARG A 293 -1.89 -9.83 3.77
C ARG A 293 -2.03 -9.14 5.12
N TRP A 294 -1.56 -9.79 6.20
CA TRP A 294 -1.41 -9.17 7.52
C TRP A 294 -0.53 -7.92 7.45
N ILE A 295 0.64 -8.02 6.80
CA ILE A 295 1.53 -6.87 6.62
C ILE A 295 0.84 -5.73 5.88
N VAL A 296 0.22 -6.00 4.74
CA VAL A 296 -0.43 -4.96 3.91
C VAL A 296 -1.56 -4.27 4.67
N ARG A 297 -2.44 -5.04 5.31
CA ARG A 297 -3.58 -4.49 6.07
C ARG A 297 -3.11 -3.72 7.29
N GLY A 298 -2.15 -4.28 8.03
CA GLY A 298 -1.62 -3.69 9.23
C GLY A 298 -0.82 -2.40 8.99
N MET A 299 -0.06 -2.33 7.90
CA MET A 299 0.62 -1.10 7.47
C MET A 299 -0.41 -0.05 7.06
N ALA A 300 -1.44 -0.43 6.29
CA ALA A 300 -2.50 0.48 5.86
C ALA A 300 -3.29 1.05 7.05
N ALA A 301 -3.58 0.23 8.06
CA ALA A 301 -4.24 0.68 9.29
C ALA A 301 -3.41 1.70 10.10
N GLN A 302 -2.09 1.71 9.91
CA GLN A 302 -1.15 2.68 10.49
C GLN A 302 -0.87 3.86 9.52
N GLY A 303 -1.63 3.97 8.43
CA GLY A 303 -1.54 5.01 7.41
C GLY A 303 -0.29 4.89 6.52
N VAL A 304 0.24 3.69 6.32
CA VAL A 304 1.33 3.40 5.38
C VAL A 304 0.84 2.46 4.29
N LEU A 305 0.79 2.95 3.05
CA LEU A 305 0.38 2.14 1.91
C LEU A 305 1.59 1.47 1.25
N VAL A 306 1.48 0.16 1.04
CA VAL A 306 2.49 -0.68 0.39
C VAL A 306 1.84 -1.50 -0.72
N ARG A 307 2.62 -2.08 -1.62
CA ARG A 307 2.07 -2.83 -2.76
C ARG A 307 2.10 -4.34 -2.52
N HIS A 308 0.97 -4.98 -2.78
CA HIS A 308 0.81 -6.44 -2.84
C HIS A 308 0.48 -6.88 -4.27
N PHE A 309 0.84 -8.11 -4.62
CA PHE A 309 0.57 -8.68 -5.94
C PHE A 309 -0.17 -10.02 -5.79
N ALA A 310 -1.28 -10.18 -6.51
CA ALA A 310 -2.04 -11.43 -6.49
C ALA A 310 -1.22 -12.65 -6.98
N HIS A 311 -0.30 -12.42 -7.91
CA HIS A 311 0.59 -13.46 -8.47
C HIS A 311 1.86 -13.70 -7.63
N LEU A 312 2.11 -12.88 -6.60
CA LEU A 312 3.17 -13.08 -5.61
C LEU A 312 2.54 -12.95 -4.20
N PRO A 313 1.70 -13.91 -3.80
CA PRO A 313 0.81 -13.77 -2.64
C PRO A 313 1.56 -13.59 -1.32
N GLU A 314 2.80 -14.07 -1.24
CA GLU A 314 3.67 -13.97 -0.05
C GLU A 314 4.53 -12.70 -0.03
N TYR A 315 4.50 -11.88 -1.09
CA TYR A 315 5.40 -10.74 -1.23
C TYR A 315 4.71 -9.38 -1.08
N VAL A 316 5.43 -8.44 -0.49
CA VAL A 316 5.08 -7.02 -0.37
C VAL A 316 6.22 -6.19 -0.93
N ARG A 317 5.89 -5.21 -1.78
CA ARG A 317 6.85 -4.22 -2.28
C ARG A 317 6.68 -2.90 -1.55
N ILE A 318 7.78 -2.39 -1.01
CA ILE A 318 7.83 -1.18 -0.21
C ILE A 318 8.79 -0.20 -0.89
N THR A 319 8.28 0.95 -1.35
CA THR A 319 9.12 2.06 -1.84
C THR A 319 9.99 2.57 -0.68
N VAL A 320 11.26 2.92 -0.97
CA VAL A 320 12.17 3.48 0.02
C VAL A 320 11.56 4.78 0.59
N PRO A 321 11.39 4.89 1.92
CA PRO A 321 10.86 6.10 2.54
C PRO A 321 11.69 7.35 2.23
N ARG A 322 11.03 8.51 2.11
CA ARG A 322 11.61 9.75 1.57
C ARG A 322 12.45 10.53 2.58
N ASP A 323 12.24 10.30 3.86
CA ASP A 323 12.98 10.96 4.93
C ASP A 323 13.06 10.10 6.21
N ASP A 324 13.79 10.57 7.22
CA ASP A 324 13.97 9.84 8.47
C ASP A 324 12.68 9.72 9.31
N ALA A 325 11.70 10.62 9.15
CA ALA A 325 10.42 10.55 9.84
C ALA A 325 9.55 9.43 9.26
N GLU A 326 9.45 9.33 7.93
CA GLU A 326 8.80 8.22 7.25
C GLU A 326 9.49 6.89 7.58
N PHE A 327 10.83 6.86 7.58
CA PHE A 327 11.59 5.68 7.98
C PHE A 327 11.23 5.19 9.38
N ARG A 328 11.17 6.10 10.37
CA ARG A 328 10.78 5.74 11.75
C ARG A 328 9.36 5.19 11.80
N ARG A 329 8.44 5.76 11.01
CA ARG A 329 7.04 5.32 10.98
C ARG A 329 6.90 3.95 10.31
N VAL A 330 7.59 3.70 9.21
CA VAL A 330 7.62 2.38 8.55
C VAL A 330 8.25 1.32 9.46
N ALA A 331 9.37 1.63 10.10
CA ALA A 331 10.03 0.71 11.02
C ALA A 331 9.14 0.36 12.21
N ARG A 332 8.53 1.36 12.84
CA ARG A 332 7.57 1.15 13.94
C ARG A 332 6.37 0.34 13.49
N ALA A 333 5.86 0.60 12.29
CA ALA A 333 4.69 -0.10 11.78
C ALA A 333 4.99 -1.59 11.54
N LEU A 334 6.15 -1.92 10.97
CA LEU A 334 6.61 -3.30 10.80
C LEU A 334 6.91 -3.98 12.15
N GLU A 335 7.59 -3.29 13.08
CA GLU A 335 7.85 -3.78 14.44
C GLU A 335 6.55 -4.13 15.17
N CYS A 336 5.55 -3.26 15.06
CA CYS A 336 4.22 -3.48 15.64
C CYS A 336 3.53 -4.73 15.06
N LEU A 337 3.77 -5.06 13.78
CA LEU A 337 3.11 -6.19 13.10
C LEU A 337 3.78 -7.54 13.35
N ASP A 338 5.10 -7.55 13.60
CA ASP A 338 5.82 -8.77 13.96
C ASP A 338 5.58 -9.13 15.43
N ARG A 339 5.92 -8.20 16.34
CA ARG A 339 5.85 -8.42 17.80
C ARG A 339 5.46 -7.15 18.54
N PRO A 340 4.16 -6.98 18.87
CA PRO A 340 3.73 -5.83 19.65
C PRO A 340 4.25 -5.92 21.08
N GLU A 341 4.42 -4.77 21.71
CA GLU A 341 4.80 -4.66 23.11
C GLU A 341 3.63 -4.93 24.08
N ALA A 342 2.39 -4.80 23.59
CA ALA A 342 1.15 -4.99 24.34
C ALA A 342 0.00 -5.52 23.46
N VAL A 343 -0.97 -6.17 24.09
CA VAL A 343 -2.23 -6.56 23.46
C VAL A 343 -3.37 -5.92 24.24
N LEU A 344 -4.13 -5.09 23.54
CA LEU A 344 -5.29 -4.40 24.05
C LEU A 344 -6.55 -5.12 23.60
N PHE A 345 -7.55 -5.17 24.47
CA PHE A 345 -8.83 -5.79 24.19
C PHE A 345 -9.94 -4.77 24.39
N ASP A 346 -10.87 -4.65 23.45
CA ASP A 346 -12.22 -4.30 23.85
C ASP A 346 -12.80 -5.41 24.75
N MET A 347 -13.84 -5.08 25.51
CA MET A 347 -14.45 -6.03 26.42
C MET A 347 -15.64 -6.75 25.79
N ASP A 348 -16.53 -6.03 25.13
CA ASP A 348 -17.80 -6.57 24.66
C ASP A 348 -17.63 -7.27 23.32
N GLY A 349 -18.07 -8.52 23.19
CA GLY A 349 -17.89 -9.27 21.94
C GLY A 349 -16.45 -9.74 21.68
N VAL A 350 -15.47 -9.30 22.48
CA VAL A 350 -14.07 -9.73 22.43
C VAL A 350 -13.68 -10.57 23.64
N LEU A 351 -13.79 -10.02 24.86
CA LEU A 351 -13.50 -10.76 26.11
C LEU A 351 -14.76 -11.37 26.73
N ALA A 352 -15.87 -10.63 26.71
CA ALA A 352 -17.13 -10.97 27.34
C ALA A 352 -18.20 -11.33 26.29
N ASP A 353 -18.79 -12.52 26.44
CA ASP A 353 -19.96 -12.91 25.67
C ASP A 353 -21.19 -12.24 26.25
N VAL A 354 -21.65 -11.21 25.55
CA VAL A 354 -22.80 -10.38 25.96
C VAL A 354 -24.08 -10.72 25.21
N ARG A 355 -24.11 -11.81 24.45
CA ARG A 355 -25.29 -12.22 23.67
C ARG A 355 -26.50 -12.46 24.56
N ARG A 356 -26.29 -13.01 25.76
CA ARG A 356 -27.35 -13.27 26.75
C ARG A 356 -27.46 -12.22 27.85
N SER A 357 -26.65 -11.16 27.78
CA SER A 357 -26.70 -10.03 28.72
C SER A 357 -27.15 -8.75 28.03
N TYR A 358 -26.23 -8.00 27.44
CA TYR A 358 -26.54 -6.70 26.83
C TYR A 358 -27.46 -6.81 25.64
N ARG A 359 -27.26 -7.77 24.72
CA ARG A 359 -28.15 -7.88 23.56
C ARG A 359 -29.59 -8.22 23.96
N GLU A 360 -29.75 -9.06 24.98
CA GLU A 360 -31.05 -9.37 25.56
C GLU A 360 -31.63 -8.16 26.30
N ALA A 361 -30.81 -7.41 27.05
CA ALA A 361 -31.25 -6.18 27.71
C ALA A 361 -31.69 -5.10 26.71
N ILE A 362 -31.00 -4.94 25.56
CA ILE A 362 -31.42 -4.06 24.47
C ILE A 362 -32.79 -4.51 23.95
N ALA A 363 -32.93 -5.80 23.59
CA ALA A 363 -34.17 -6.33 23.02
C ALA A 363 -35.35 -6.18 23.99
N GLN A 364 -35.18 -6.54 25.26
CA GLN A 364 -36.21 -6.41 26.29
C GLN A 364 -36.53 -4.94 26.61
N THR A 365 -35.53 -4.05 26.59
CA THR A 365 -35.77 -2.61 26.77
C THR A 365 -36.57 -2.05 25.60
N CYS A 366 -36.19 -2.33 24.35
CA CYS A 366 -36.96 -1.95 23.16
C CYS A 366 -38.39 -2.50 23.22
N ALA A 367 -38.57 -3.77 23.58
CA ALA A 367 -39.88 -4.39 23.72
C ALA A 367 -40.75 -3.70 24.80
N SER A 368 -40.13 -3.21 25.87
CA SER A 368 -40.83 -2.42 26.91
C SER A 368 -41.38 -1.07 26.40
N PHE A 369 -40.89 -0.60 25.26
CA PHE A 369 -41.39 0.57 24.53
C PHE A 369 -42.24 0.18 23.30
N GLY A 370 -42.59 -1.10 23.15
CA GLY A 370 -43.39 -1.61 22.02
C GLY A 370 -42.60 -1.83 20.74
N VAL A 371 -41.27 -1.84 20.79
CA VAL A 371 -40.39 -2.01 19.63
C VAL A 371 -39.75 -3.39 19.67
N GLU A 372 -40.08 -4.27 18.72
CA GLU A 372 -39.39 -5.56 18.58
C GLU A 372 -38.13 -5.42 17.73
N VAL A 373 -36.97 -5.73 18.31
CA VAL A 373 -35.68 -5.73 17.60
C VAL A 373 -35.02 -7.10 17.74
N GLY A 374 -34.84 -7.80 16.62
CA GLY A 374 -34.09 -9.05 16.58
C GLY A 374 -32.58 -8.84 16.69
N HIS A 375 -31.85 -9.93 16.93
CA HIS A 375 -30.38 -9.92 17.05
C HIS A 375 -29.67 -9.30 15.84
N ALA A 376 -30.20 -9.51 14.63
CA ALA A 376 -29.67 -8.92 13.40
C ALA A 376 -29.81 -7.39 13.37
N GLY A 377 -30.93 -6.85 13.87
CA GLY A 377 -31.16 -5.41 13.95
C GLY A 377 -30.23 -4.72 14.95
N ILE A 378 -29.98 -5.36 16.09
CA ILE A 378 -29.00 -4.89 17.08
C ILE A 378 -27.58 -4.92 16.49
N GLY A 379 -27.22 -5.99 15.80
CA GLY A 379 -25.91 -6.10 15.12
C GLY A 379 -25.70 -5.02 14.06
N ALA A 380 -26.72 -4.74 13.23
CA ALA A 380 -26.68 -3.68 12.23
C ALA A 380 -26.52 -2.28 12.86
N ALA A 381 -27.23 -2.01 13.96
CA ALA A 381 -27.09 -0.75 14.68
C ALA A 381 -25.69 -0.56 15.27
N LYS A 382 -25.07 -1.62 15.81
CA LYS A 382 -23.67 -1.56 16.28
C LYS A 382 -22.67 -1.35 15.14
N ALA A 383 -22.89 -2.01 14.00
CA ALA A 383 -22.03 -1.87 12.83
C ALA A 383 -22.10 -0.46 12.19
N ALA A 384 -23.19 0.28 12.39
CA ALA A 384 -23.33 1.65 11.91
C ALA A 384 -22.43 2.67 12.63
N GLY A 385 -21.81 2.28 13.77
CA GLY A 385 -20.93 3.13 14.58
C GLY A 385 -21.67 3.91 15.68
N HIS A 386 -20.91 4.62 16.53
CA HIS A 386 -21.41 5.33 17.72
C HIS A 386 -22.07 4.42 18.77
N ALA A 387 -21.65 3.15 18.79
CA ALA A 387 -22.22 2.11 19.65
C ALA A 387 -21.44 1.92 20.95
N ASN A 388 -20.96 3.02 21.53
CA ASN A 388 -20.04 2.99 22.67
C ASN A 388 -20.68 2.54 23.99
N ASP A 389 -21.99 2.61 24.06
CA ASP A 389 -22.78 2.05 25.15
C ASP A 389 -24.13 1.54 24.64
N ASP A 390 -24.63 0.50 25.30
CA ASP A 390 -25.79 -0.24 24.83
C ASP A 390 -27.11 0.52 25.05
N TRP A 391 -27.19 1.46 26.00
CA TRP A 391 -28.40 2.28 26.18
C TRP A 391 -28.53 3.34 25.09
N SER A 392 -27.44 3.88 24.52
CA SER A 392 -27.50 4.78 23.36
C SER A 392 -27.89 4.05 22.09
N VAL A 393 -27.43 2.80 21.92
CA VAL A 393 -27.89 1.90 20.85
C VAL A 393 -29.38 1.62 21.02
N THR A 394 -29.83 1.29 22.23
CA THR A 394 -31.24 1.05 22.55
C THR A 394 -32.09 2.29 22.27
N TYR A 395 -31.65 3.47 22.70
CA TYR A 395 -32.35 4.73 22.48
C TYR A 395 -32.50 5.03 20.98
N SER A 396 -31.43 4.86 20.21
CA SER A 396 -31.45 5.03 18.75
C SER A 396 -32.42 4.07 18.07
N LEU A 397 -32.47 2.81 18.51
CA LEU A 397 -33.41 1.80 17.99
C LEU A 397 -34.88 2.16 18.31
N VAL A 398 -35.16 2.62 19.53
CA VAL A 398 -36.51 3.06 19.93
C VAL A 398 -36.94 4.30 19.14
N ALA A 399 -36.04 5.28 19.00
CA ALA A 399 -36.29 6.50 18.24
C ALA A 399 -36.51 6.21 16.73
N ALA A 400 -35.73 5.30 16.15
CA ALA A 400 -35.87 4.91 14.74
C ALA A 400 -37.21 4.22 14.44
N ALA A 401 -37.83 3.60 15.44
CA ALA A 401 -39.17 3.02 15.34
C ALA A 401 -40.30 4.07 15.52
N GLY A 402 -39.97 5.35 15.67
CA GLY A 402 -40.93 6.44 15.82
C GLY A 402 -41.54 6.56 17.22
N VAL A 403 -40.93 5.92 18.24
CA VAL A 403 -41.39 5.99 19.63
C VAL A 403 -40.66 7.10 20.37
N GLU A 404 -41.41 8.07 20.91
CA GLU A 404 -40.85 9.09 21.80
C GLU A 404 -40.66 8.53 23.21
N ALA A 405 -39.41 8.31 23.61
CA ALA A 405 -39.03 7.90 24.95
C ALA A 405 -37.91 8.82 25.48
N PRO A 406 -37.97 9.30 26.74
CA PRO A 406 -36.86 10.05 27.33
C PRO A 406 -35.61 9.16 27.45
N PHE A 407 -34.44 9.68 27.08
CA PHE A 407 -33.16 8.94 27.14
C PHE A 407 -32.89 8.34 28.53
N GLU A 408 -33.12 9.13 29.60
CA GLU A 408 -32.94 8.68 30.97
C GLU A 408 -33.90 7.54 31.35
N GLU A 409 -35.08 7.48 30.73
CA GLU A 409 -36.00 6.37 30.96
C GLU A 409 -35.51 5.08 30.29
N VAL A 410 -35.05 5.18 29.03
CA VAL A 410 -34.43 4.06 28.30
C VAL A 410 -33.25 3.51 29.10
N LYS A 411 -32.35 4.39 29.53
CA LYS A 411 -31.17 4.04 30.33
C LYS A 411 -31.57 3.35 31.64
N ARG A 412 -32.53 3.91 32.39
CA ARG A 412 -32.97 3.32 33.67
C ARG A 412 -33.58 1.92 33.50
N ARG A 413 -34.40 1.70 32.47
CA ARG A 413 -35.01 0.39 32.20
C ARG A 413 -33.95 -0.65 31.81
N PHE A 414 -33.03 -0.23 30.93
CA PHE A 414 -31.89 -1.03 30.54
C PHE A 414 -31.03 -1.43 31.75
N GLU A 415 -30.66 -0.47 32.59
CA GLU A 415 -29.83 -0.72 33.79
C GLU A 415 -30.52 -1.69 34.75
N ARG A 416 -31.85 -1.61 34.93
CA ARG A 416 -32.59 -2.54 35.79
C ARG A 416 -32.51 -3.97 35.26
N LEU A 417 -32.79 -4.19 33.97
CA LEU A 417 -32.74 -5.52 33.35
C LEU A 417 -31.32 -6.10 33.38
N TYR A 418 -30.32 -5.26 33.12
CA TYR A 418 -28.93 -5.68 33.10
C TYR A 418 -28.38 -6.00 34.50
N GLN A 419 -28.54 -5.09 35.47
CA GLN A 419 -27.97 -5.23 36.81
C GLN A 419 -28.81 -6.17 37.71
N GLY A 420 -30.11 -6.25 37.45
CA GLY A 420 -31.09 -6.88 38.33
C GLY A 420 -31.56 -5.94 39.44
N ASP A 421 -32.56 -6.39 40.19
CA ASP A 421 -33.05 -5.71 41.38
C ASP A 421 -33.23 -6.71 42.53
N ASP A 422 -33.90 -6.31 43.61
CA ASP A 422 -34.11 -7.16 44.78
C ASP A 422 -34.98 -8.40 44.49
N ARG A 423 -35.65 -8.44 43.34
CA ARG A 423 -36.61 -9.50 42.95
C ARG A 423 -36.08 -10.38 41.83
N GLU A 424 -35.36 -9.81 40.86
CA GLU A 424 -34.88 -10.52 39.68
C GLU A 424 -33.37 -10.42 39.53
N ALA A 425 -32.75 -11.57 39.24
CA ALA A 425 -31.34 -11.63 38.92
C ALA A 425 -31.07 -10.93 37.58
N GLY A 426 -30.13 -9.99 37.55
CA GLY A 426 -29.78 -9.26 36.34
C GLY A 426 -29.15 -10.13 35.27
N LEU A 427 -29.42 -9.80 34.01
CA LEU A 427 -28.93 -10.51 32.83
C LEU A 427 -27.39 -10.57 32.75
N ARG A 428 -26.68 -9.65 33.44
CA ARG A 428 -25.21 -9.66 33.59
C ARG A 428 -24.63 -11.00 34.06
N ARG A 429 -25.39 -11.82 34.80
CA ARG A 429 -24.91 -13.13 35.31
C ARG A 429 -24.74 -14.19 34.22
N HIS A 430 -25.29 -13.93 33.03
CA HIS A 430 -25.15 -14.83 31.88
C HIS A 430 -23.91 -14.54 31.04
N GLU A 431 -23.10 -13.53 31.41
CA GLU A 431 -21.85 -13.25 30.73
C GLU A 431 -20.81 -14.34 31.00
N THR A 432 -20.12 -14.75 29.94
CA THR A 432 -19.04 -15.73 30.01
C THR A 432 -17.82 -15.19 29.28
N LEU A 433 -16.63 -15.72 29.56
CA LEU A 433 -15.45 -15.43 28.76
C LEU A 433 -15.60 -16.01 27.35
N ILE A 434 -15.27 -15.21 26.33
CA ILE A 434 -15.16 -15.66 24.94
C ILE A 434 -13.87 -16.45 24.73
N PRO A 435 -12.67 -15.87 24.95
CA PRO A 435 -11.43 -16.63 24.93
C PRO A 435 -11.35 -17.52 26.17
N ASP A 436 -10.81 -18.71 26.00
CA ASP A 436 -10.51 -19.53 27.16
C ASP A 436 -9.44 -18.84 28.05
N ARG A 437 -9.48 -19.16 29.34
CA ARG A 437 -8.56 -18.57 30.32
C ARG A 437 -7.10 -18.93 30.04
N ALA A 438 -6.84 -20.13 29.52
CA ALA A 438 -5.48 -20.60 29.26
C ALA A 438 -4.81 -19.74 28.17
N LEU A 439 -5.55 -19.37 27.12
CA LEU A 439 -5.09 -18.48 26.06
C LEU A 439 -4.74 -17.09 26.60
N LEU A 440 -5.56 -16.53 27.51
CA LEU A 440 -5.25 -15.25 28.14
C LEU A 440 -4.01 -15.34 29.04
N GLU A 441 -3.83 -16.44 29.76
CA GLU A 441 -2.64 -16.71 30.56
C GLU A 441 -1.40 -16.85 29.67
N ASP A 442 -1.52 -17.52 28.53
CA ASP A 442 -0.45 -17.65 27.51
C ASP A 442 -0.06 -16.30 26.94
N LEU A 443 -1.04 -15.48 26.56
CA LEU A 443 -0.81 -14.12 26.08
C LEU A 443 -0.15 -13.25 27.14
N ALA A 444 -0.59 -13.33 28.41
CA ALA A 444 -0.01 -12.57 29.51
C ALA A 444 1.46 -12.96 29.81
N ARG A 445 1.90 -14.15 29.41
CA ARG A 445 3.32 -14.56 29.49
C ARG A 445 4.20 -13.90 28.44
N SER A 446 3.63 -13.51 27.31
CA SER A 446 4.38 -12.92 26.19
C SER A 446 4.17 -11.41 26.04
N TYR A 447 3.03 -10.89 26.48
CA TYR A 447 2.60 -9.52 26.23
C TYR A 447 2.01 -8.86 27.47
N ARG A 448 2.13 -7.54 27.53
CA ARG A 448 1.40 -6.72 28.48
C ARG A 448 -0.05 -6.60 28.03
N LEU A 449 -0.99 -7.10 28.83
CA LEU A 449 -2.40 -7.07 28.46
C LEU A 449 -3.10 -5.84 29.04
N GLY A 450 -3.90 -5.17 28.21
CA GLY A 450 -4.73 -4.04 28.62
C GLY A 450 -6.16 -4.16 28.10
N ILE A 451 -7.08 -3.46 28.74
CA ILE A 451 -8.48 -3.37 28.31
C ILE A 451 -8.81 -1.93 27.99
N VAL A 452 -9.51 -1.70 26.88
CA VAL A 452 -10.03 -0.39 26.45
C VAL A 452 -11.51 -0.56 26.12
N THR A 453 -12.39 -0.21 27.07
CA THR A 453 -13.82 -0.49 26.97
C THR A 453 -14.70 0.74 27.23
N GLY A 454 -15.88 0.76 26.61
CA GLY A 454 -16.95 1.70 26.93
C GLY A 454 -17.74 1.35 28.19
N ARG A 455 -17.50 0.18 28.79
CA ARG A 455 -18.17 -0.22 30.04
C ARG A 455 -17.82 0.73 31.19
N PRO A 456 -18.77 0.96 32.13
CA PRO A 456 -18.46 1.54 33.43
C PRO A 456 -17.42 0.69 34.17
N ARG A 457 -16.46 1.33 34.85
CA ARG A 457 -15.39 0.64 35.59
C ARG A 457 -15.93 -0.41 36.54
N ARG A 458 -17.04 -0.11 37.22
CA ARG A 458 -17.70 -1.04 38.16
C ARG A 458 -18.05 -2.37 37.50
N ASP A 459 -18.57 -2.34 36.28
CA ASP A 459 -19.05 -3.51 35.57
C ASP A 459 -17.90 -4.30 34.96
N ALA A 460 -16.91 -3.61 34.38
CA ALA A 460 -15.69 -4.25 33.86
C ALA A 460 -14.92 -4.98 34.97
N GLU A 461 -14.66 -4.31 36.08
CA GLU A 461 -13.94 -4.87 37.23
C GLU A 461 -14.67 -6.05 37.88
N ARG A 462 -16.01 -6.01 37.94
CA ARG A 462 -16.82 -7.13 38.42
C ARG A 462 -16.63 -8.37 37.54
N PHE A 463 -16.89 -8.22 36.23
CA PHE A 463 -16.80 -9.34 35.29
C PHE A 463 -15.41 -9.99 35.35
N LEU A 464 -14.33 -9.19 35.31
CA LEU A 464 -12.97 -9.71 35.32
C LEU A 464 -12.63 -10.49 36.62
N ARG A 465 -13.20 -10.09 37.76
CA ARG A 465 -13.04 -10.81 39.04
C ARG A 465 -13.86 -12.09 39.07
N GLU A 466 -15.12 -12.04 38.64
CA GLU A 466 -16.02 -13.21 38.58
C GLU A 466 -15.46 -14.30 37.65
N GLN A 467 -14.85 -13.90 36.54
CA GLN A 467 -14.20 -14.80 35.60
C GLN A 467 -12.76 -15.19 36.01
N GLY A 468 -12.22 -14.62 37.10
CA GLY A 468 -10.90 -14.95 37.62
C GLY A 468 -9.71 -14.52 36.75
N VAL A 469 -9.89 -13.54 35.85
CA VAL A 469 -8.85 -13.09 34.89
C VAL A 469 -8.35 -11.67 35.17
N ARG A 470 -8.88 -10.97 36.17
CA ARG A 470 -8.49 -9.59 36.48
C ARG A 470 -6.97 -9.40 36.67
N GLY A 471 -6.29 -10.38 37.26
CA GLY A 471 -4.86 -10.34 37.51
C GLY A 471 -3.98 -10.39 36.25
N LEU A 472 -4.54 -10.75 35.10
CA LEU A 472 -3.82 -10.84 33.82
C LEU A 472 -3.65 -9.48 33.13
N PHE A 473 -4.48 -8.49 33.49
CA PHE A 473 -4.52 -7.18 32.82
C PHE A 473 -3.87 -6.10 33.67
N SER A 474 -2.77 -5.52 33.18
CA SER A 474 -2.02 -4.46 33.87
C SER A 474 -2.68 -3.08 33.71
N ALA A 475 -3.52 -2.89 32.68
CA ALA A 475 -4.29 -1.67 32.47
C ALA A 475 -5.75 -1.98 32.16
N VAL A 476 -6.67 -1.21 32.75
CA VAL A 476 -8.11 -1.28 32.47
C VAL A 476 -8.63 0.14 32.30
N VAL A 477 -8.75 0.57 31.04
CA VAL A 477 -9.28 1.86 30.64
C VAL A 477 -10.77 1.72 30.36
N CYS A 478 -11.57 2.43 31.15
CA CYS A 478 -13.04 2.42 31.11
C CYS A 478 -13.54 3.78 30.66
N ARG A 479 -14.86 3.91 30.47
CA ARG A 479 -15.50 5.15 30.04
C ARG A 479 -15.22 6.37 30.92
N GLU A 480 -14.90 6.17 32.20
CA GLU A 480 -14.64 7.25 33.15
C GLU A 480 -13.25 7.86 32.98
N ASP A 481 -12.33 7.20 32.27
CA ASP A 481 -10.93 7.62 32.18
C ASP A 481 -10.66 8.60 31.02
N GLY A 482 -11.59 8.78 30.10
CA GLY A 482 -11.39 9.58 28.91
C GLY A 482 -12.59 9.60 27.95
N PRO A 483 -12.45 10.23 26.77
CA PRO A 483 -13.50 10.24 25.75
C PRO A 483 -13.74 8.81 25.23
N LEU A 484 -14.94 8.51 24.74
CA LEU A 484 -15.24 7.19 24.17
C LEU A 484 -14.62 7.00 22.79
N LYS A 485 -14.40 5.73 22.39
CA LYS A 485 -14.07 5.35 21.00
C LYS A 485 -15.14 5.96 20.05
N PRO A 486 -14.84 6.35 18.80
CA PRO A 486 -13.62 6.16 18.04
C PRO A 486 -12.48 7.15 18.40
N ASN A 487 -12.63 7.96 19.45
CA ASN A 487 -11.52 8.80 19.91
C ASN A 487 -10.30 7.92 20.25
N PRO A 488 -9.08 8.25 19.79
CA PRO A 488 -7.89 7.45 20.04
C PRO A 488 -7.33 7.57 21.47
N GLU A 489 -7.77 8.56 22.25
CA GLU A 489 -7.19 8.86 23.56
C GLU A 489 -7.26 7.70 24.58
N PRO A 490 -8.36 6.92 24.70
CA PRO A 490 -8.38 5.74 25.57
C PRO A 490 -7.30 4.71 25.25
N VAL A 491 -7.01 4.52 23.96
CA VAL A 491 -5.94 3.62 23.52
C VAL A 491 -4.58 4.18 23.92
N ARG A 492 -4.37 5.50 23.78
CA ARG A 492 -3.14 6.17 24.22
C ARG A 492 -2.94 6.12 25.73
N ILE A 493 -4.01 6.27 26.50
CA ILE A 493 -4.00 6.10 27.96
C ILE A 493 -3.58 4.67 28.31
N ALA A 494 -4.16 3.66 27.65
CA ALA A 494 -3.78 2.27 27.87
C ALA A 494 -2.30 2.01 27.55
N LEU A 495 -1.81 2.49 26.40
CA LEU A 495 -0.39 2.40 26.05
C LEU A 495 0.52 3.03 27.12
N LYS A 496 0.14 4.21 27.64
CA LYS A 496 0.90 4.89 28.70
C LYS A 496 0.93 4.09 29.99
N LEU A 497 -0.21 3.53 30.42
CA LEU A 497 -0.30 2.69 31.62
C LEU A 497 0.49 1.39 31.49
N LEU A 498 0.58 0.84 30.28
CA LEU A 498 1.37 -0.35 30.00
C LEU A 498 2.85 -0.05 29.72
N GLU A 499 3.24 1.23 29.62
CA GLU A 499 4.57 1.65 29.15
C GLU A 499 4.93 1.06 27.78
N ALA A 500 3.93 0.91 26.90
CA ALA A 500 4.05 0.26 25.61
C ALA A 500 4.07 1.27 24.45
N ARG A 501 4.95 1.04 23.47
CA ARG A 501 5.06 1.85 22.24
C ARG A 501 4.30 1.24 21.06
N THR A 502 4.15 -0.07 21.02
CA THR A 502 3.46 -0.83 19.97
C THR A 502 2.41 -1.71 20.61
N ALA A 503 1.24 -1.84 19.96
CA ALA A 503 0.21 -2.73 20.45
C ALA A 503 -0.69 -3.21 19.31
N TRP A 504 -1.41 -4.30 19.57
CA TRP A 504 -2.60 -4.67 18.84
C TRP A 504 -3.84 -4.31 19.67
N LEU A 505 -4.91 -3.83 19.04
CA LEU A 505 -6.22 -3.70 19.66
C LEU A 505 -7.20 -4.68 19.01
N LEU A 506 -7.67 -5.65 19.79
CA LEU A 506 -8.72 -6.58 19.39
C LEU A 506 -10.08 -5.91 19.65
N GLY A 507 -10.92 -5.81 18.63
CA GLY A 507 -12.22 -5.13 18.69
C GLY A 507 -13.25 -5.74 17.75
N ASP A 508 -14.53 -5.69 18.10
CA ASP A 508 -15.64 -6.19 17.27
C ASP A 508 -16.38 -5.05 16.54
N THR A 509 -16.01 -3.78 16.77
CA THR A 509 -16.67 -2.62 16.16
C THR A 509 -15.76 -1.78 15.26
N PRO A 510 -16.32 -1.03 14.29
CA PRO A 510 -15.57 -0.02 13.55
C PRO A 510 -14.98 1.10 14.43
N ASP A 511 -15.57 1.36 15.60
CA ASP A 511 -15.07 2.37 16.54
C ASP A 511 -13.74 1.93 17.17
N ASP A 512 -13.57 0.63 17.43
CA ASP A 512 -12.29 0.06 17.86
C ASP A 512 -11.21 0.27 16.81
N VAL A 513 -11.54 -0.06 15.55
CA VAL A 513 -10.62 0.07 14.42
C VAL A 513 -10.15 1.52 14.27
N ARG A 514 -11.08 2.47 14.34
CA ARG A 514 -10.77 3.91 14.26
C ARG A 514 -9.94 4.40 15.44
N ALA A 515 -10.27 3.99 16.66
CA ALA A 515 -9.52 4.38 17.86
C ALA A 515 -8.08 3.83 17.83
N ALA A 516 -7.90 2.57 17.45
CA ALA A 516 -6.57 1.97 17.29
C ALA A 516 -5.74 2.68 16.20
N ALA A 517 -6.30 2.85 15.00
CA ALA A 517 -5.63 3.51 13.89
C ALA A 517 -5.21 4.95 14.26
N GLY A 518 -6.11 5.72 14.90
CA GLY A 518 -5.83 7.07 15.39
C GLY A 518 -4.79 7.13 16.51
N ALA A 519 -4.56 6.03 17.22
CA ALA A 519 -3.51 5.89 18.22
C ALA A 519 -2.19 5.35 17.66
N GLY A 520 -2.14 4.97 16.38
CA GLY A 520 -0.97 4.32 15.76
C GLY A 520 -0.76 2.89 16.26
N VAL A 521 -1.85 2.20 16.57
CA VAL A 521 -1.94 0.80 17.04
C VAL A 521 -2.57 -0.02 15.92
N VAL A 522 -2.18 -1.30 15.78
CA VAL A 522 -2.77 -2.18 14.76
C VAL A 522 -4.15 -2.66 15.22
N PRO A 523 -5.23 -2.35 14.49
CA PRO A 523 -6.55 -2.91 14.78
C PRO A 523 -6.66 -4.35 14.29
N VAL A 524 -7.22 -5.21 15.13
CA VAL A 524 -7.55 -6.60 14.81
C VAL A 524 -9.05 -6.78 15.01
N GLY A 525 -9.79 -6.83 13.90
CA GLY A 525 -11.22 -7.13 13.93
C GLY A 525 -11.46 -8.62 14.20
N VAL A 526 -12.34 -8.93 15.15
CA VAL A 526 -12.68 -10.32 15.55
C VAL A 526 -14.10 -10.74 15.17
#